data_AF-A0A1G3H0C5-F1
#
_entry.id   AF-A0A1G3H0C5-F1
#
_cell.length_a   1.000
_cell.length_b   1.000
_cell.length_c   1.000
_cell.angle_alpha   90.00
_cell.angle_beta   90.00
_cell.angle_gamma   90.00
#
_symmetry.space_group_name_H-M   'P 1'
#
loop_
_entity.id
_entity.type
_entity.pdbx_description
1 polymer ?
#
loop_
_entity_poly.entity_id
_entity_poly.type
_entity_poly.pdbx_seq_one_letter_code
_entity_poly.pdbx_strand_id
1 'polypeptide(L)'
;MPVEPVIYTAAGKVVEGIKTGAWDIGFFAIDPVRAADTDFSAAYLVIEGAYLVPQDSTIRRNEDVDRAGVRVVVGRGSAYDLYLSRELKQARLLRAPTSQAVPT
;
A
#
# COMPACT_ATOMS: atom_id res chain seq x y z
N MET A 1 -3.07 -25.59 -16.49
CA MET A 1 -2.24 -26.10 -15.39
C MET A 1 -3.02 -25.98 -14.08
N PRO A 2 -2.80 -26.87 -13.09
CA PRO A 2 -3.40 -26.73 -11.75
C PRO A 2 -2.82 -25.52 -11.01
N VAL A 3 -3.57 -24.95 -10.07
CA VAL A 3 -3.18 -23.78 -9.27
C VAL A 3 -3.03 -24.20 -7.81
N GLU A 4 -1.93 -23.79 -7.18
CA GLU A 4 -1.68 -23.97 -5.75
C GLU A 4 -1.66 -22.61 -5.04
N PRO A 5 -2.54 -22.36 -4.06
CA PRO A 5 -2.55 -21.10 -3.32
C PRO A 5 -1.41 -21.03 -2.29
N VAL A 6 -0.62 -19.96 -2.37
CA VAL A 6 0.37 -19.59 -1.34
C VAL A 6 -0.14 -18.36 -0.59
N ILE A 7 -0.55 -18.54 0.67
CA ILE A 7 -1.27 -17.51 1.43
C ILE A 7 -0.31 -16.73 2.34
N TYR A 8 -0.40 -15.41 2.27
CA TYR A 8 0.34 -14.47 3.12
C TYR A 8 -0.61 -13.57 3.91
N THR A 9 -0.15 -13.08 5.05
CA THR A 9 -0.92 -12.21 5.94
C THR A 9 -0.73 -10.72 5.67
N ALA A 10 0.20 -10.34 4.79
CA ALA A 10 0.50 -8.96 4.46
C ALA A 10 1.06 -8.79 3.03
N ALA A 11 0.76 -7.67 2.39
CA ALA A 11 1.20 -7.38 1.03
C ALA A 11 2.74 -7.38 0.87
N GLY A 12 3.46 -6.84 1.85
CA GLY A 12 4.94 -6.87 1.83
C GLY A 12 5.50 -8.30 1.81
N LYS A 13 4.82 -9.25 2.47
CA LYS A 13 5.25 -10.65 2.51
C LYS A 13 5.05 -11.38 1.18
N VAL A 14 4.02 -11.02 0.42
CA VAL A 14 3.82 -11.54 -0.94
C VAL A 14 5.01 -11.15 -1.81
N VAL A 15 5.44 -9.90 -1.74
CA VAL A 15 6.59 -9.38 -2.52
C VAL A 15 7.90 -10.01 -2.04
N GLU A 16 8.12 -10.17 -0.74
CA GLU A 16 9.31 -10.85 -0.23
C GLU A 16 9.42 -12.31 -0.74
N GLY A 17 8.28 -13.00 -0.93
CA GLY A 17 8.23 -14.38 -1.42
C GLY A 17 8.82 -14.60 -2.81
N ILE A 18 8.92 -13.55 -3.63
CA ILE A 18 9.55 -13.59 -4.96
C ILE A 18 11.01 -14.02 -4.84
N LYS A 19 11.71 -13.48 -3.84
CA LYS A 19 13.15 -13.66 -3.66
C LYS A 19 13.52 -15.10 -3.37
N THR A 20 12.56 -15.90 -2.90
CA THR A 20 12.72 -17.33 -2.61
C THR A 20 12.06 -18.22 -3.66
N GLY A 21 11.49 -17.65 -4.73
CA GLY A 21 10.72 -18.41 -5.73
C GLY A 21 9.50 -19.09 -5.14
N ALA A 22 8.86 -18.50 -4.14
CA ALA A 22 7.76 -19.14 -3.41
C ALA A 22 6.45 -19.24 -4.22
N TRP A 23 6.33 -18.51 -5.32
CA TRP A 23 5.18 -18.53 -6.22
C TRP A 23 5.60 -18.11 -7.64
N ASP A 24 4.86 -18.57 -8.65
CA ASP A 24 5.10 -18.20 -10.06
C ASP A 24 4.29 -16.97 -10.50
N ILE A 25 3.08 -16.81 -9.95
CA ILE A 25 2.18 -15.67 -10.22
C ILE A 25 1.68 -15.12 -8.88
N GLY A 26 1.81 -13.81 -8.67
CA GLY A 26 1.33 -13.15 -7.47
C GLY A 26 0.36 -12.00 -7.78
N PHE A 27 -0.53 -11.73 -6.81
CA PHE A 27 -1.58 -10.72 -6.92
C PHE A 27 -1.27 -9.56 -5.99
N PHE A 28 -0.75 -8.45 -6.54
CA PHE A 28 -0.42 -7.26 -5.77
C PHE A 28 -0.40 -6.02 -6.68
N ALA A 29 -0.55 -4.85 -6.06
CA ALA A 29 -0.53 -3.59 -6.80
C ALA A 29 0.82 -3.34 -7.51
N ILE A 30 0.72 -2.73 -8.68
CA ILE A 30 1.86 -2.23 -9.46
C ILE A 30 2.50 -1.09 -8.67
N ASP A 31 3.79 -1.21 -8.40
CA ASP A 31 4.58 -0.16 -7.75
C ASP A 31 6.03 -0.21 -8.26
N PRO A 32 6.69 0.93 -8.51
CA PRO A 32 8.07 0.95 -8.99
C PRO A 32 9.06 0.19 -8.10
N VAL A 33 8.85 0.17 -6.77
CA VAL A 33 9.71 -0.58 -5.85
C VAL A 33 9.58 -2.09 -6.07
N ARG A 34 8.40 -2.56 -6.47
CA ARG A 34 8.12 -3.98 -6.72
C ARG A 34 8.58 -4.41 -8.11
N ALA A 35 8.59 -3.50 -9.07
CA ALA A 35 9.09 -3.74 -10.43
C ALA A 35 10.59 -4.10 -10.49
N ALA A 36 11.34 -3.88 -9.41
CA ALA A 36 12.75 -4.28 -9.32
C ALA A 36 12.93 -5.81 -9.37
N ASP A 37 11.97 -6.55 -8.82
CA ASP A 37 12.03 -8.02 -8.68
C ASP A 37 10.93 -8.72 -9.50
N THR A 38 10.09 -7.98 -10.26
CA THR A 38 8.92 -8.53 -10.98
C THR A 38 8.63 -7.85 -12.30
N ASP A 39 8.08 -8.63 -13.23
CA ASP A 39 7.35 -8.12 -14.38
C ASP A 39 5.84 -8.09 -14.09
N PHE A 40 5.16 -7.08 -14.62
CA PHE A 40 3.72 -6.92 -14.46
C PHE A 40 2.98 -7.25 -15.76
N SER A 41 1.85 -7.95 -15.63
CA SER A 41 0.86 -8.06 -16.70
C SER A 41 0.08 -6.74 -16.86
N ALA A 42 -0.82 -6.70 -17.84
CA ALA A 42 -1.80 -5.62 -17.91
C ALA A 42 -2.65 -5.56 -16.62
N ALA A 43 -2.90 -4.35 -16.13
CA ALA A 43 -3.75 -4.16 -14.96
C ALA A 43 -5.18 -4.70 -15.24
N TYR A 44 -5.67 -5.55 -14.36
CA TYR A 44 -7.03 -6.10 -14.44
C TYR A 44 -8.01 -5.39 -13.48
N LEU A 45 -7.50 -4.58 -12.55
CA LEU A 45 -8.29 -3.82 -11.57
C LEU A 45 -7.61 -2.48 -11.28
N VAL A 46 -8.40 -1.42 -11.18
CA VAL A 46 -7.98 -0.11 -10.68
C VAL A 46 -8.66 0.12 -9.34
N ILE A 47 -7.89 0.45 -8.32
CA ILE A 47 -8.40 0.81 -6.99
C ILE A 47 -8.02 2.27 -6.75
N GLU A 48 -9.03 3.11 -6.53
CA GLU A 48 -8.80 4.49 -6.13
C GLU A 48 -8.62 4.56 -4.61
N GLY A 49 -7.52 5.17 -4.18
CA GLY A 49 -7.24 5.42 -2.77
C GLY A 49 -7.93 6.70 -2.28
N ALA A 50 -8.48 6.67 -1.07
CA ALA A 50 -9.05 7.84 -0.41
C ALA A 50 -8.57 7.93 1.04
N TYR A 51 -8.64 9.12 1.62
CA TYR A 51 -8.39 9.34 3.04
C TYR A 51 -9.70 9.23 3.82
N LEU A 52 -9.69 8.39 4.85
CA LEU A 52 -10.73 8.44 5.88
C LEU A 52 -10.32 9.48 6.94
N VAL A 53 -11.24 10.35 7.30
CA VAL A 53 -11.03 11.42 8.28
C VAL A 53 -12.19 11.46 9.28
N PRO A 54 -11.97 12.01 10.50
CA PRO A 54 -13.06 12.30 11.42
C PRO A 54 -14.11 13.22 10.78
N GLN A 55 -15.37 13.08 11.19
CA GLN A 55 -16.49 13.86 10.64
C GLN A 55 -16.26 15.39 10.69
N ASP A 56 -15.68 15.87 11.79
CA ASP A 56 -15.41 17.30 12.02
C ASP A 56 -14.03 17.74 11.50
N SER A 57 -13.39 16.93 10.66
CA SER A 57 -12.08 17.25 10.10
C SER A 57 -12.13 18.50 9.22
N THR A 58 -11.05 19.28 9.28
CA THR A 58 -10.79 20.41 8.39
C THR A 58 -10.16 19.98 7.06
N ILE A 59 -9.70 18.73 6.94
CA ILE A 59 -9.25 18.15 5.67
C ILE A 59 -10.50 17.85 4.84
N ARG A 60 -10.66 18.56 3.73
CA ARG A 60 -11.83 18.43 2.84
C ARG A 60 -11.44 17.96 1.44
N ARG A 61 -10.17 18.05 1.10
CA ARG A 61 -9.60 17.61 -0.19
C ARG A 61 -8.25 16.94 0.03
N ASN A 62 -7.79 16.16 -0.95
CA ASN A 62 -6.51 15.44 -0.85
C ASN A 62 -5.33 16.39 -0.66
N GLU A 63 -5.36 17.58 -1.28
CA GLU A 63 -4.30 18.59 -1.15
C GLU A 63 -4.22 19.20 0.26
N ASP A 64 -5.22 18.99 1.11
CA ASP A 64 -5.18 19.45 2.51
C ASP A 64 -4.35 18.52 3.41
N VAL A 65 -4.01 17.32 2.93
CA VAL A 65 -3.37 16.28 3.74
C VAL A 65 -1.89 16.56 3.98
N ASP A 66 -1.13 16.98 2.95
CA ASP A 66 0.32 17.14 3.06
C ASP A 66 0.72 18.46 3.72
N ARG A 67 0.46 18.59 5.02
CA ARG A 67 0.75 19.78 5.81
C ARG A 67 1.48 19.43 7.10
N ALA A 68 2.32 20.36 7.56
CA ALA A 68 2.95 20.25 8.87
C ALA A 68 1.91 20.06 9.98
N GLY A 69 2.15 19.11 10.88
CA GLY A 69 1.25 18.77 11.98
C GLY A 69 0.17 17.73 11.64
N VAL A 70 -0.09 17.45 10.37
CA VAL A 70 -1.00 16.35 9.97
C VAL A 70 -0.30 15.01 10.18
N ARG A 71 -1.05 14.03 10.68
CA ARG A 71 -0.60 12.63 10.83
C ARG A 71 -1.47 11.75 9.95
N VAL A 72 -0.83 10.94 9.11
CA VAL A 72 -1.51 9.96 8.25
C VAL A 72 -1.08 8.57 8.70
N VAL A 73 -2.04 7.67 8.95
CA VAL A 73 -1.73 6.28 9.33
C VAL A 73 -1.96 5.38 8.11
N VAL A 74 -1.01 4.48 7.83
CA VAL A 74 -1.08 3.55 6.70
C VAL A 74 -0.54 2.18 7.10
N GLY A 75 -1.00 1.11 6.45
CA GLY A 75 -0.44 -0.24 6.65
C GLY A 75 0.96 -0.36 6.07
N ARG A 76 1.94 -0.81 6.86
CA ARG A 76 3.35 -0.93 6.46
C ARG A 76 3.53 -1.80 5.22
N GLY A 77 4.28 -1.31 4.23
CA GLY A 77 4.60 -2.03 2.99
C GLY A 77 3.40 -2.27 2.07
N SER A 78 2.23 -1.70 2.39
CA SER A 78 1.11 -1.64 1.46
C SER A 78 1.45 -0.74 0.26
N ALA A 79 0.71 -0.90 -0.84
CA ALA A 79 0.89 -0.03 -2.01
C ALA A 79 0.68 1.45 -1.65
N TYR A 80 -0.26 1.74 -0.75
CA TYR A 80 -0.51 3.09 -0.25
C TYR A 80 0.67 3.62 0.57
N ASP A 81 1.31 2.80 1.41
CA ASP A 81 2.51 3.23 2.15
C ASP A 81 3.65 3.60 1.18
N LEU A 82 3.89 2.76 0.17
CA LEU A 82 4.90 3.02 -0.85
C LEU A 82 4.63 4.31 -1.60
N TYR A 83 3.38 4.54 -2.03
CA TYR A 83 2.94 5.77 -2.68
C TYR A 83 3.06 7.00 -1.77
N LEU A 84 2.43 6.97 -0.59
CA LEU A 84 2.40 8.11 0.34
C LEU A 84 3.80 8.48 0.86
N SER A 85 4.70 7.51 1.00
CA SER A 85 6.10 7.77 1.36
C SER A 85 6.83 8.60 0.30
N ARG A 86 6.42 8.48 -0.98
CA ARG A 86 6.96 9.29 -2.08
C ARG A 86 6.24 10.63 -2.19
N GLU A 87 4.93 10.67 -1.97
CA GLU A 87 4.13 11.88 -2.24
C GLU A 87 4.04 12.86 -1.07
N LEU A 88 3.91 12.39 0.17
CA LEU A 88 3.79 13.27 1.34
C LEU A 88 5.17 13.79 1.77
N LYS A 89 5.34 15.11 1.81
CA LYS A 89 6.60 15.79 2.14
C LYS A 89 6.58 16.47 3.49
N GLN A 90 5.40 16.89 3.97
CA GLN A 90 5.22 17.66 5.20
C GLN A 90 4.44 16.88 6.28
N ALA A 91 3.45 16.09 5.87
CA ALA A 91 2.67 15.29 6.80
C ALA A 91 3.51 14.16 7.39
N ARG A 92 3.23 13.82 8.65
CA ARG A 92 3.89 12.70 9.33
C ARG A 92 3.19 11.39 8.99
N LEU A 93 3.85 10.54 8.22
CA LEU A 93 3.37 9.20 7.93
C LEU A 93 3.69 8.23 9.08
N LEU A 94 2.66 7.66 9.68
CA LEU A 94 2.69 6.64 10.72
C LEU A 94 2.31 5.29 10.11
N ARG A 95 2.98 4.22 10.54
CA ARG A 95 2.80 2.89 9.95
C ARG A 95 2.23 1.90 10.96
N ALA A 96 1.03 1.39 10.67
CA ALA A 96 0.46 0.23 11.36
C ALA A 96 1.12 -1.07 10.84
N PRO A 97 1.14 -2.18 11.60
CA PRO A 97 1.78 -3.42 11.17
C PRO A 97 1.21 -3.98 9.85
N THR A 98 -0.10 -3.85 9.63
CA THR A 98 -0.82 -4.27 8.41
C THR A 98 -1.90 -3.26 8.07
N SER A 99 -2.51 -3.37 6.89
CA SER A 99 -3.64 -2.53 6.48
C SER A 99 -4.87 -2.73 7.38
N GLN A 100 -5.12 -3.95 7.86
CA GLN A 100 -6.23 -4.26 8.76
C GLN A 100 -6.04 -3.67 10.16
N ALA A 101 -4.81 -3.34 10.54
CA ALA A 101 -4.49 -2.74 11.83
C ALA A 101 -4.51 -1.19 11.78
N VAL A 102 -4.86 -0.58 10.65
CA VAL A 102 -5.07 0.87 10.56
C VAL A 102 -6.36 1.21 11.32
N PRO A 103 -6.33 2.13 12.30
CA PRO A 103 -7.53 2.52 13.02
C PRO A 103 -8.52 3.24 12.11
N THR A 104 -9.80 2.91 12.26
CA THR A 104 -10.94 3.57 11.61
C THR A 104 -11.48 4.72 12.45
#